data_AF-A0A101J9R9-F1
#
_entry.id   AF-A0A101J9R9-F1
#
_cell.length_a   1.000
_cell.length_b   1.000
_cell.length_c   1.000
_cell.angle_alpha   90.00
_cell.angle_beta   90.00
_cell.angle_gamma   90.00
#
_symmetry.space_group_name_H-M   'P 1'
#
loop_
_entity.id
_entity.type
_entity.pdbx_description
1 polymer ?
#
loop_
_entity_poly.entity_id
_entity_poly.type
_entity_poly.pdbx_seq_one_letter_code
_entity_poly.pdbx_strand_id
1 'polypeptide(L)'
;MKKMLSLAAMFAVLGYASPATAEVKFGGDASVRLRGQFEDFNDVDTEDDLNFAYRVRLKASADLGSGYFFKAMLTSDNAAGGWNTVKENNTEDGEIDISNFYFGRMMENSHYMMGRLPLNSMNNPIFDLAMYPIPFYGPTSIIGVGDIPVATYNMDRIFGLNYGVKIGDGELNSTLIVLDNDVSDNLPSEGNGIFNDGYALHLSYKTNIGSVTVEPQAIVALTNLDGLVYENVSPFVVGANVTIPAGKAKIGMSGFYTAADDESGKNSAFYGGGAADVDYSGYLLRLKGEYDGLTAWVDYNHTNDKTDGGDVDYDNLFIWAQYNYKVYESAMGSFSLTPTVRYWALGEEAGSAEYDYSRLRTELIATVSF
;
A
#
# COMPACT_ATOMS: atom_id res chain seq x y z
N MET A 1 -54.79 13.92 28.28
CA MET A 1 -54.91 12.89 27.22
C MET A 1 -54.24 13.27 25.89
N LYS A 2 -54.45 14.47 25.32
CA LYS A 2 -53.81 14.87 24.04
C LYS A 2 -52.26 14.83 24.03
N LYS A 3 -51.61 15.10 25.16
CA LYS A 3 -50.13 15.04 25.31
C LYS A 3 -49.55 13.62 25.47
N MET A 4 -50.37 12.65 25.86
CA MET A 4 -49.93 11.24 25.97
C MET A 4 -50.07 10.50 24.63
N LEU A 5 -51.08 10.86 23.83
CA LEU A 5 -51.21 10.35 22.47
C LEU A 5 -50.08 10.85 21.54
N SER A 6 -49.55 12.07 21.73
CA SER A 6 -48.41 12.54 20.93
C SER A 6 -47.10 11.83 21.29
N LEU A 7 -46.92 11.46 22.56
CA LEU A 7 -45.74 10.74 23.02
C LEU A 7 -45.76 9.27 22.55
N ALA A 8 -46.92 8.60 22.64
CA ALA A 8 -47.09 7.25 22.11
C ALA A 8 -46.98 7.20 20.58
N ALA A 9 -47.46 8.22 19.86
CA ALA A 9 -47.25 8.34 18.42
C ALA A 9 -45.78 8.60 18.07
N MET A 10 -45.05 9.37 18.88
CA MET A 10 -43.60 9.59 18.70
C MET A 10 -42.81 8.30 18.97
N PHE A 11 -43.17 7.51 19.98
CA PHE A 11 -42.59 6.18 20.23
C PHE A 11 -42.98 5.14 19.18
N ALA A 12 -44.18 5.21 18.60
CA ALA A 12 -44.56 4.37 17.47
C ALA A 12 -43.77 4.75 16.21
N VAL A 13 -43.58 6.04 15.93
CA VAL A 13 -42.76 6.53 14.79
C VAL A 13 -41.27 6.24 15.00
N LEU A 14 -40.76 6.30 16.23
CA LEU A 14 -39.41 5.86 16.60
C LEU A 14 -39.27 4.33 16.60
N GLY A 15 -40.35 3.58 16.82
CA GLY A 15 -40.39 2.13 16.68
C GLY A 15 -40.37 1.66 15.22
N TYR A 16 -40.71 2.55 14.27
CA TYR A 16 -40.53 2.37 12.83
C TYR A 16 -39.26 3.03 12.29
N ALA A 17 -38.45 3.69 13.14
CA ALA A 17 -37.15 4.23 12.76
C ALA A 17 -36.11 3.10 12.76
N SER A 18 -36.15 2.34 11.66
CA SER A 18 -35.27 1.24 11.26
C SER A 18 -35.36 -0.01 12.17
N PRO A 19 -35.69 -1.19 11.61
CA PRO A 19 -35.12 -2.40 12.18
C PRO A 19 -33.61 -2.21 12.16
N ALA A 20 -32.87 -2.76 13.12
CA ALA A 20 -31.43 -2.91 13.03
C ALA A 20 -31.10 -3.88 11.88
N THR A 21 -31.38 -3.46 10.64
CA THR A 21 -31.00 -4.14 9.42
C THR A 21 -29.59 -3.72 9.14
N ALA A 22 -28.67 -4.67 9.04
CA ALA A 22 -27.38 -4.42 8.44
C ALA A 22 -27.62 -3.84 7.03
N GLU A 23 -27.47 -2.53 6.88
CA GLU A 23 -27.58 -1.87 5.58
C GLU A 23 -26.22 -2.02 4.90
N VAL A 24 -26.20 -2.75 3.79
CA VAL A 24 -25.02 -2.82 2.93
C VAL A 24 -25.03 -1.61 2.02
N LYS A 25 -24.02 -0.76 2.17
CA LYS A 25 -23.79 0.40 1.32
C LYS A 25 -22.80 0.04 0.23
N PHE A 26 -23.18 0.36 -1.00
CA PHE A 26 -22.30 0.27 -2.15
C PHE A 26 -21.89 1.68 -2.56
N GLY A 27 -20.61 1.84 -2.85
CA GLY A 27 -20.05 3.00 -3.52
C GLY A 27 -18.90 2.54 -4.41
N GLY A 28 -18.24 3.45 -5.09
CA GLY A 28 -17.17 3.04 -5.97
C GLY A 28 -16.60 4.15 -6.81
N ASP A 29 -15.75 3.73 -7.74
CA ASP A 29 -15.22 4.62 -8.76
C ASP A 29 -14.88 3.86 -10.04
N ALA A 30 -15.03 4.57 -11.16
CA ALA A 30 -14.60 4.12 -12.47
C ALA A 30 -13.68 5.19 -13.05
N SER A 31 -12.53 4.75 -13.56
CA SER A 31 -11.49 5.63 -14.06
C SER A 31 -10.98 5.19 -15.42
N VAL A 32 -10.63 6.17 -16.25
CA VAL A 32 -9.84 5.99 -17.47
C VAL A 32 -8.57 6.80 -17.33
N ARG A 33 -7.46 6.25 -17.82
CA ARG A 33 -6.12 6.84 -17.76
C ARG A 33 -5.47 6.79 -19.13
N LEU A 34 -5.06 7.95 -19.62
CA LEU A 34 -4.04 8.04 -20.66
C LEU A 34 -2.68 8.14 -19.97
N ARG A 35 -1.70 7.32 -20.36
CA ARG A 35 -0.36 7.34 -19.78
C ARG A 35 0.71 7.26 -20.86
N GLY A 36 1.60 8.26 -20.88
CA GLY A 36 2.90 8.15 -21.53
C GLY A 36 3.94 7.61 -20.54
N GLN A 37 4.77 6.67 -20.98
CA GLN A 37 5.89 6.11 -20.25
C GLN A 37 7.13 6.17 -21.12
N PHE A 38 8.19 6.78 -20.58
CA PHE A 38 9.46 7.01 -21.24
C PHE A 38 10.54 6.43 -20.32
N GLU A 39 11.34 5.51 -20.82
CA GLU A 39 12.26 4.69 -20.03
C GLU A 39 13.64 4.65 -20.69
N ASP A 40 14.68 4.90 -19.88
CA ASP A 40 16.07 4.85 -20.29
C ASP A 40 16.82 3.85 -19.42
N PHE A 41 17.65 3.00 -20.03
CA PHE A 41 18.52 2.06 -19.32
C PHE A 41 19.96 2.21 -19.85
N ASN A 42 20.90 2.62 -19.00
CA ASN A 42 22.30 2.89 -19.37
C ASN A 42 22.43 3.80 -20.61
N ASP A 43 21.69 4.91 -20.63
CA ASP A 43 21.63 5.87 -21.75
C ASP A 43 21.16 5.27 -23.09
N VAL A 44 20.49 4.12 -23.06
CA VAL A 44 19.81 3.54 -24.21
C VAL A 44 18.31 3.74 -24.04
N ASP A 45 17.73 4.60 -24.89
CA ASP A 45 16.29 4.76 -25.01
C ASP A 45 15.64 3.39 -25.23
N THR A 46 14.74 3.00 -24.34
CA THR A 46 13.87 1.83 -24.55
C THR A 46 12.60 2.26 -25.30
N GLU A 47 11.69 1.33 -25.61
CA GLU A 47 10.49 1.65 -26.37
C GLU A 47 9.53 2.53 -25.54
N ASP A 48 9.41 3.80 -25.94
CA ASP A 48 8.41 4.73 -25.40
C ASP A 48 7.00 4.21 -25.67
N ASP A 49 6.15 4.18 -24.63
CA ASP A 49 4.78 3.68 -24.74
C ASP A 49 3.75 4.75 -24.39
N LEU A 50 2.68 4.78 -25.19
CA LEU A 50 1.46 5.52 -24.91
C LEU A 50 0.30 4.55 -24.81
N ASN A 51 -0.20 4.35 -23.60
CA ASN A 51 -1.27 3.39 -23.34
C ASN A 51 -2.53 4.06 -22.78
N PHE A 52 -3.66 3.45 -23.12
CA PHE A 52 -4.94 3.68 -22.49
C PHE A 52 -5.18 2.57 -21.46
N ALA A 53 -5.60 2.95 -20.26
CA ALA A 53 -5.96 2.01 -19.23
C ALA A 53 -7.28 2.40 -18.57
N TYR A 54 -7.97 1.42 -17.99
CA TYR A 54 -9.17 1.65 -17.20
C TYR A 54 -9.10 0.91 -15.86
N ARG A 55 -9.88 1.38 -14.90
CA ARG A 55 -10.05 0.74 -13.60
C ARG A 55 -11.47 0.91 -13.11
N VAL A 56 -12.01 -0.14 -12.52
CA VAL A 56 -13.30 -0.11 -11.82
C VAL A 56 -13.10 -0.64 -10.42
N ARG A 57 -13.63 0.08 -9.43
CA ARG A 57 -13.63 -0.33 -8.02
C ARG A 57 -15.04 -0.27 -7.46
N LEU A 58 -15.54 -1.39 -6.95
CA LEU A 58 -16.80 -1.45 -6.21
C LEU A 58 -16.50 -1.68 -4.74
N LYS A 59 -16.94 -0.76 -3.88
CA LYS A 59 -16.70 -0.77 -2.44
C LYS A 59 -18.00 -1.11 -1.73
N ALA A 60 -17.99 -2.19 -0.97
CA ALA A 60 -19.10 -2.57 -0.09
C ALA A 60 -18.73 -2.26 1.36
N SER A 61 -19.69 -1.75 2.13
CA SER A 61 -19.54 -1.58 3.57
C SER A 61 -20.84 -1.92 4.28
N ALA A 62 -20.74 -2.55 5.44
CA ALA A 62 -21.88 -2.87 6.29
C ALA A 62 -21.57 -2.44 7.72
N ASP A 63 -22.52 -1.73 8.34
CA ASP A 63 -22.58 -1.50 9.78
C ASP A 63 -23.52 -2.56 10.37
N LEU A 64 -22.95 -3.42 11.22
CA LEU A 64 -23.67 -4.53 11.84
C LEU A 64 -24.19 -4.16 13.24
N GLY A 65 -24.01 -2.90 13.66
CA GLY A 65 -24.38 -2.39 14.97
C GLY A 65 -23.34 -2.69 16.05
N SER A 66 -23.43 -1.99 17.19
CA SER A 66 -22.53 -2.17 18.35
C SER A 66 -21.03 -2.07 18.03
N GLY A 67 -20.70 -1.30 17.00
CA GLY A 67 -19.34 -1.08 16.50
C GLY A 67 -18.83 -2.14 15.53
N TYR A 68 -19.57 -3.21 15.27
CA TYR A 68 -19.19 -4.23 14.29
C TYR A 68 -19.36 -3.73 12.86
N PHE A 69 -18.39 -4.04 12.01
CA PHE A 69 -18.43 -3.63 10.61
C PHE A 69 -17.82 -4.68 9.69
N PHE A 70 -18.18 -4.61 8.41
CA PHE A 70 -17.53 -5.31 7.31
C PHE A 70 -17.26 -4.32 6.17
N LYS A 71 -16.13 -4.47 5.48
CA LYS A 71 -15.76 -3.69 4.31
C LYS A 71 -15.13 -4.60 3.27
N ALA A 72 -15.43 -4.35 2.00
CA ALA A 72 -14.79 -5.01 0.88
C ALA A 72 -14.60 -4.06 -0.31
N MET A 73 -13.64 -4.37 -1.17
CA MET A 73 -13.41 -3.72 -2.44
C MET A 73 -13.24 -4.80 -3.51
N LEU A 74 -14.06 -4.76 -4.55
CA LEU A 74 -13.85 -5.52 -5.76
C LEU A 74 -13.16 -4.64 -6.79
N THR A 75 -12.14 -5.18 -7.44
CA THR A 75 -11.45 -4.56 -8.57
C THR A 75 -10.68 -5.63 -9.34
N SER A 76 -9.98 -5.25 -10.39
CA SER A 76 -9.11 -6.18 -11.10
C SER A 76 -7.89 -6.47 -10.26
N ASP A 77 -7.77 -7.73 -9.80
CA ASP A 77 -6.72 -8.16 -8.89
C ASP A 77 -5.52 -8.80 -9.60
N ASN A 78 -5.65 -9.00 -10.91
CA ASN A 78 -4.62 -9.49 -11.81
C ASN A 78 -3.81 -8.36 -12.48
N ALA A 79 -4.07 -7.10 -12.13
CA ALA A 79 -3.41 -5.94 -12.72
C ALA A 79 -2.92 -4.95 -11.66
N ALA A 80 -1.71 -4.41 -11.84
CA ALA A 80 -1.10 -3.49 -10.89
C ALA A 80 -2.00 -2.25 -10.61
N GLY A 81 -2.33 -2.04 -9.34
CA GLY A 81 -3.22 -0.98 -8.85
C GLY A 81 -4.65 -1.07 -9.37
N GLY A 82 -5.04 -2.22 -9.95
CA GLY A 82 -6.32 -2.49 -10.61
C GLY A 82 -6.48 -1.87 -12.00
N TRP A 83 -5.38 -1.46 -12.64
CA TRP A 83 -5.42 -0.81 -13.95
C TRP A 83 -5.24 -1.81 -15.08
N ASN A 84 -6.29 -2.00 -15.87
CA ASN A 84 -6.25 -2.80 -17.09
C ASN A 84 -5.84 -1.92 -18.27
N THR A 85 -4.69 -2.22 -18.86
CA THR A 85 -4.25 -1.59 -20.12
C THR A 85 -5.02 -2.20 -21.29
N VAL A 86 -5.58 -1.34 -22.15
CA VAL A 86 -6.27 -1.75 -23.38
C VAL A 86 -5.26 -2.40 -24.32
N LYS A 87 -5.54 -3.64 -24.75
CA LYS A 87 -4.66 -4.42 -25.62
C LYS A 87 -5.03 -4.25 -27.09
N GLU A 88 -4.16 -4.74 -27.97
CA GLU A 88 -4.46 -4.81 -29.39
C GLU A 88 -5.81 -5.52 -29.63
N ASN A 89 -6.63 -4.96 -30.50
CA ASN A 89 -7.96 -5.45 -30.83
C ASN A 89 -8.95 -5.53 -29.65
N ASN A 90 -8.70 -4.79 -28.54
CA ASN A 90 -9.51 -4.81 -27.31
C ASN A 90 -9.65 -6.23 -26.72
N THR A 91 -8.53 -6.93 -26.61
CA THR A 91 -8.46 -8.32 -26.14
C THR A 91 -8.02 -8.43 -24.68
N GLU A 92 -7.95 -7.31 -23.95
CA GLU A 92 -7.66 -7.31 -22.54
C GLU A 92 -8.73 -8.04 -21.71
N ASP A 93 -8.28 -8.74 -20.68
CA ASP A 93 -9.15 -9.44 -19.73
C ASP A 93 -9.19 -8.64 -18.42
N GLY A 94 -10.30 -7.95 -18.21
CA GLY A 94 -10.58 -7.17 -17.00
C GLY A 94 -11.32 -7.99 -15.96
N GLU A 95 -10.72 -9.08 -15.48
CA GLU A 95 -11.27 -9.89 -14.38
C GLU A 95 -11.52 -9.01 -13.15
N ILE A 96 -12.65 -9.18 -12.46
CA ILE A 96 -12.97 -8.47 -11.22
C ILE A 96 -13.04 -9.49 -10.08
N ASP A 97 -12.20 -9.28 -9.07
CA ASP A 97 -12.13 -10.14 -7.88
C ASP A 97 -12.12 -9.31 -6.60
N ILE A 98 -12.21 -9.97 -5.45
CA ILE A 98 -12.16 -9.38 -4.11
C ILE A 98 -10.72 -8.98 -3.80
N SER A 99 -10.45 -7.70 -3.97
CA SER A 99 -9.14 -7.11 -3.68
C SER A 99 -8.95 -6.94 -2.17
N ASN A 100 -9.75 -6.07 -1.55
CA ASN A 100 -9.73 -5.87 -0.09
C ASN A 100 -10.96 -6.47 0.56
N PHE A 101 -10.78 -7.05 1.74
CA PHE A 101 -11.90 -7.40 2.61
C PHE A 101 -11.43 -7.44 4.06
N TYR A 102 -12.16 -6.82 4.96
CA TYR A 102 -11.87 -6.89 6.37
C TYR A 102 -13.12 -6.60 7.19
N PHE A 103 -13.16 -7.16 8.39
CA PHE A 103 -14.20 -6.92 9.37
C PHE A 103 -13.58 -6.76 10.73
N GLY A 104 -14.35 -6.19 11.64
CA GLY A 104 -13.83 -5.86 12.95
C GLY A 104 -14.89 -5.26 13.85
N ARG A 105 -14.42 -4.71 14.96
CA ARG A 105 -15.25 -3.99 15.90
C ARG A 105 -14.53 -2.76 16.41
N MET A 106 -15.20 -1.61 16.31
CA MET A 106 -14.81 -0.38 16.98
C MET A 106 -15.41 -0.39 18.39
N MET A 107 -14.57 -0.23 19.41
CA MET A 107 -14.98 -0.04 20.81
C MET A 107 -14.58 1.36 21.27
N GLU A 108 -14.92 1.72 22.51
CA GLU A 108 -14.70 3.09 23.00
C GLU A 108 -13.21 3.49 23.03
N ASN A 109 -12.33 2.59 23.49
CA ASN A 109 -10.90 2.87 23.65
C ASN A 109 -10.00 1.81 22.98
N SER A 110 -10.59 0.93 22.17
CA SER A 110 -9.85 -0.09 21.43
C SER A 110 -10.62 -0.51 20.20
N HIS A 111 -9.97 -1.25 19.32
CA HIS A 111 -10.60 -1.86 18.18
C HIS A 111 -9.84 -3.12 17.76
N TYR A 112 -10.48 -3.95 16.95
CA TYR A 112 -9.78 -5.00 16.22
C TYR A 112 -10.32 -5.10 14.81
N MET A 113 -9.48 -5.56 13.89
CA MET A 113 -9.85 -5.85 12.51
C MET A 113 -9.01 -7.00 11.97
N MET A 114 -9.58 -7.78 11.05
CA MET A 114 -8.89 -8.90 10.42
C MET A 114 -9.32 -9.09 8.97
N GLY A 115 -8.43 -9.63 8.15
CA GLY A 115 -8.62 -9.86 6.72
C GLY A 115 -7.52 -9.22 5.89
N ARG A 116 -7.82 -8.86 4.64
CA ARG A 116 -6.97 -8.01 3.79
C ARG A 116 -7.17 -6.54 4.18
N LEU A 117 -6.31 -6.08 5.09
CA LEU A 117 -6.30 -4.75 5.68
C LEU A 117 -5.67 -3.73 4.71
N PRO A 118 -6.27 -2.55 4.50
CA PRO A 118 -5.66 -1.50 3.69
C PRO A 118 -4.47 -0.86 4.41
N LEU A 119 -3.39 -0.58 3.68
CA LEU A 119 -2.11 -0.11 4.24
C LEU A 119 -1.89 1.40 4.15
N ASN A 120 -2.55 2.09 3.23
CA ASN A 120 -2.36 3.52 2.99
C ASN A 120 -0.89 3.86 2.64
N SER A 121 -0.25 3.01 1.84
CA SER A 121 1.19 3.00 1.53
C SER A 121 1.66 4.27 0.81
N MET A 122 0.75 4.93 0.08
CA MET A 122 0.96 6.27 -0.51
C MET A 122 1.27 7.36 0.53
N ASN A 123 0.93 7.12 1.80
CA ASN A 123 1.21 8.00 2.93
C ASN A 123 2.16 7.37 3.95
N ASN A 124 2.37 6.06 3.90
CA ASN A 124 3.18 5.30 4.83
C ASN A 124 4.08 4.29 4.09
N PRO A 125 5.30 4.68 3.67
CA PRO A 125 6.18 3.85 2.86
C PRO A 125 6.88 2.72 3.64
N ILE A 126 6.55 2.48 4.92
CA ILE A 126 7.23 1.45 5.72
C ILE A 126 7.13 0.05 5.07
N PHE A 127 6.00 -0.26 4.45
CA PHE A 127 5.80 -1.54 3.76
C PHE A 127 6.55 -1.62 2.44
N ASP A 128 6.75 -0.49 1.74
CA ASP A 128 7.59 -0.47 0.53
C ASP A 128 9.01 -0.91 0.89
N LEU A 129 9.55 -0.40 1.99
CA LEU A 129 10.88 -0.78 2.47
C LEU A 129 10.93 -2.19 3.09
N ALA A 130 9.85 -2.67 3.72
CA ALA A 130 9.80 -4.01 4.30
C ALA A 130 9.70 -5.13 3.25
N MET A 131 9.00 -4.88 2.14
CA MET A 131 8.70 -5.91 1.13
C MET A 131 9.56 -5.79 -0.13
N TYR A 132 10.09 -4.59 -0.42
CA TYR A 132 10.85 -4.31 -1.64
C TYR A 132 12.18 -3.58 -1.39
N PRO A 133 12.97 -3.92 -0.34
CA PRO A 133 14.16 -3.14 0.06
C PRO A 133 15.26 -3.08 -1.00
N ILE A 134 15.33 -4.10 -1.85
CA ILE A 134 16.27 -4.26 -2.96
C ILE A 134 15.48 -4.24 -4.27
N PRO A 135 15.91 -3.46 -5.28
CA PRO A 135 15.32 -3.50 -6.61
C PRO A 135 15.45 -4.88 -7.26
N PHE A 136 14.35 -5.39 -7.80
CA PHE A 136 14.29 -6.60 -8.60
C PHE A 136 14.26 -6.25 -10.10
N TYR A 137 15.22 -6.78 -10.86
CA TYR A 137 15.32 -6.63 -12.31
C TYR A 137 14.65 -7.81 -13.01
N GLY A 138 13.34 -7.69 -13.22
CA GLY A 138 12.59 -8.67 -13.99
C GLY A 138 12.82 -8.54 -15.50
N PRO A 139 12.54 -9.60 -16.28
CA PRO A 139 12.75 -9.61 -17.73
C PRO A 139 11.88 -8.59 -18.51
N THR A 140 10.86 -8.01 -17.88
CA THR A 140 9.94 -7.06 -18.50
C THR A 140 9.67 -5.81 -17.66
N SER A 141 10.24 -5.72 -16.44
CA SER A 141 10.03 -4.58 -15.56
C SER A 141 11.02 -4.59 -14.40
N ILE A 142 11.46 -3.41 -14.00
CA ILE A 142 12.17 -3.18 -12.74
C ILE A 142 11.14 -2.85 -11.66
N ILE A 143 11.21 -3.54 -10.53
CA ILE A 143 10.34 -3.36 -9.36
C ILE A 143 11.23 -3.01 -8.17
N GLY A 144 10.93 -1.94 -7.44
CA GLY A 144 11.69 -1.58 -6.24
C GLY A 144 10.99 -0.51 -5.42
N VAL A 145 11.61 -0.10 -4.31
CA VAL A 145 11.09 0.91 -3.38
C VAL A 145 10.62 2.21 -4.10
N GLY A 146 11.26 2.57 -5.20
CA GLY A 146 11.04 3.83 -5.94
C GLY A 146 9.81 3.92 -6.84
N ASP A 147 8.88 2.95 -6.88
CA ASP A 147 7.59 3.10 -7.61
C ASP A 147 6.40 2.64 -6.77
N ILE A 148 6.39 3.03 -5.48
CA ILE A 148 5.31 2.75 -4.50
C ILE A 148 4.78 1.30 -4.60
N PRO A 149 5.67 0.29 -4.56
CA PRO A 149 5.36 -1.06 -5.00
C PRO A 149 4.21 -1.69 -4.22
N VAL A 150 4.06 -1.37 -2.92
CA VAL A 150 2.96 -1.93 -2.13
C VAL A 150 1.60 -1.35 -2.56
N ALA A 151 1.56 -0.07 -2.93
CA ALA A 151 0.33 0.55 -3.42
C ALA A 151 -0.08 0.02 -4.81
N THR A 152 0.87 -0.48 -5.60
CA THR A 152 0.65 -0.91 -6.98
C THR A 152 0.56 -2.43 -7.11
N TYR A 153 1.55 -3.19 -6.66
CA TYR A 153 1.62 -4.65 -6.81
C TYR A 153 0.86 -5.40 -5.71
N ASN A 154 0.92 -4.94 -4.47
CA ASN A 154 0.15 -5.54 -3.37
C ASN A 154 -1.25 -4.94 -3.24
N MET A 155 -1.68 -4.05 -4.14
CA MET A 155 -3.00 -3.43 -4.13
C MET A 155 -3.31 -2.64 -2.84
N ASP A 156 -2.27 -2.06 -2.23
CA ASP A 156 -2.31 -1.28 -0.99
C ASP A 156 -2.90 -2.05 0.20
N ARG A 157 -2.55 -3.33 0.35
CA ARG A 157 -3.13 -4.20 1.37
C ARG A 157 -2.18 -5.27 1.89
N ILE A 158 -2.51 -5.78 3.07
CA ILE A 158 -1.87 -6.96 3.66
C ILE A 158 -2.88 -7.85 4.35
N PHE A 159 -2.65 -9.16 4.39
CA PHE A 159 -3.46 -10.04 5.20
C PHE A 159 -2.97 -10.05 6.64
N GLY A 160 -3.88 -9.92 7.61
CA GLY A 160 -3.48 -9.89 9.00
C GLY A 160 -4.60 -9.69 10.00
N LEU A 161 -4.18 -9.56 11.25
CA LEU A 161 -5.02 -9.22 12.40
C LEU A 161 -4.42 -8.01 13.09
N ASN A 162 -5.21 -6.96 13.22
CA ASN A 162 -4.85 -5.74 13.93
C ASN A 162 -5.68 -5.59 15.21
N TYR A 163 -5.01 -5.14 16.26
CA TYR A 163 -5.62 -4.66 17.49
C TYR A 163 -5.06 -3.26 17.81
N GLY A 164 -5.96 -2.31 17.99
CA GLY A 164 -5.64 -0.95 18.40
C GLY A 164 -6.17 -0.63 19.78
N VAL A 165 -5.42 0.14 20.56
CA VAL A 165 -5.83 0.59 21.89
C VAL A 165 -5.32 2.00 22.16
N LYS A 166 -6.17 2.81 22.77
CA LYS A 166 -5.81 4.13 23.25
C LYS A 166 -4.92 4.02 24.49
N ILE A 167 -3.72 4.60 24.43
CA ILE A 167 -2.77 4.66 25.54
C ILE A 167 -2.37 6.13 25.70
N GLY A 168 -2.75 6.74 26.84
CA GLY A 168 -2.56 8.17 27.04
C GLY A 168 -3.29 9.01 25.98
N ASP A 169 -2.55 9.92 25.35
CA ASP A 169 -3.07 10.80 24.30
C ASP A 169 -2.93 10.22 22.89
N GLY A 170 -2.34 9.03 22.75
CA GLY A 170 -2.13 8.36 21.47
C GLY A 170 -2.86 7.03 21.34
N GLU A 171 -2.66 6.41 20.18
CA GLU A 171 -3.23 5.11 19.82
C GLU A 171 -2.10 4.16 19.41
N LEU A 172 -1.96 3.07 20.17
CA LEU A 172 -1.07 1.97 19.85
C LEU A 172 -1.82 0.97 18.98
N ASN A 173 -1.27 0.67 17.81
CA ASN A 173 -1.72 -0.40 16.94
C ASN A 173 -0.67 -1.51 16.92
N SER A 174 -1.15 -2.75 16.98
CA SER A 174 -0.36 -3.95 16.79
C SER A 174 -1.04 -4.80 15.72
N THR A 175 -0.32 -5.07 14.64
CA THR A 175 -0.80 -5.86 13.52
C THR A 175 0.09 -7.09 13.37
N LEU A 176 -0.48 -8.28 13.56
CA LEU A 176 0.12 -9.51 13.08
C LEU A 176 -0.13 -9.59 11.57
N ILE A 177 0.94 -9.72 10.81
CA ILE A 177 0.96 -9.70 9.37
C ILE A 177 1.36 -11.07 8.84
N VAL A 178 0.69 -11.51 7.78
CA VAL A 178 1.17 -12.57 6.88
C VAL A 178 1.81 -11.87 5.68
N LEU A 179 3.15 -11.86 5.60
CA LEU A 179 3.89 -11.13 4.57
C LEU A 179 4.00 -11.94 3.28
N ASP A 180 4.34 -13.20 3.44
CA ASP A 180 4.48 -14.22 2.43
C ASP A 180 3.65 -15.41 2.88
N ASN A 181 2.55 -15.62 2.15
CA ASN A 181 1.70 -16.77 2.34
C ASN A 181 2.32 -17.91 1.52
N ASP A 182 3.43 -18.49 2.03
CA ASP A 182 4.20 -19.52 1.35
C ASP A 182 3.40 -20.83 1.29
N VAL A 183 2.73 -21.01 0.14
CA VAL A 183 2.00 -22.22 -0.19
C VAL A 183 2.88 -23.23 -0.93
N SER A 184 4.11 -22.85 -1.29
CA SER A 184 4.96 -23.61 -2.22
C SER A 184 5.54 -24.87 -1.59
N ASP A 185 5.80 -24.84 -0.28
CA ASP A 185 6.25 -26.00 0.50
C ASP A 185 5.10 -26.91 0.99
N ASN A 186 3.84 -26.57 0.71
CA ASN A 186 2.71 -27.41 1.12
C ASN A 186 2.53 -28.60 0.18
N LEU A 187 2.86 -29.81 0.64
CA LEU A 187 2.41 -31.03 -0.04
C LEU A 187 0.87 -31.11 0.04
N PRO A 188 0.17 -31.65 -1.00
CA PRO A 188 -1.28 -31.81 -0.98
C PRO A 188 -1.85 -32.57 0.24
N SER A 189 -1.00 -33.33 0.94
CA SER A 189 -1.33 -34.09 2.14
C SER A 189 -1.15 -33.33 3.46
N GLU A 190 -0.38 -32.24 3.47
CA GLU A 190 0.00 -31.50 4.70
C GLU A 190 -0.97 -30.33 4.98
N GLY A 191 -1.73 -29.91 3.97
CA GLY A 191 -2.61 -28.74 4.05
C GLY A 191 -1.81 -27.44 4.14
N ASN A 192 -2.50 -26.30 4.13
CA ASN A 192 -1.85 -25.01 4.37
C ASN A 192 -1.54 -24.90 5.87
N GLY A 193 -0.29 -25.15 6.25
CA GLY A 193 0.16 -25.04 7.63
C GLY A 193 0.32 -23.57 8.04
N ILE A 194 -0.32 -23.15 9.13
CA ILE A 194 -0.17 -21.79 9.73
C ILE A 194 1.27 -21.44 10.15
N PHE A 195 2.22 -22.36 10.07
CA PHE A 195 3.62 -22.14 10.45
C PHE A 195 4.57 -22.13 9.25
N ASN A 196 4.05 -22.30 8.04
CA ASN A 196 4.84 -22.30 6.81
C ASN A 196 4.92 -20.89 6.21
N ASP A 197 4.00 -20.00 6.60
CA ASP A 197 4.00 -18.61 6.13
C ASP A 197 5.01 -17.76 6.92
N GLY A 198 5.54 -16.71 6.29
CA GLY A 198 6.31 -15.71 7.00
C GLY A 198 5.43 -14.65 7.67
N TYR A 199 5.61 -14.53 8.98
CA TYR A 199 4.87 -13.63 9.85
C TYR A 199 5.72 -12.45 10.27
N ALA A 200 5.11 -11.28 10.35
CA ALA A 200 5.72 -10.10 10.96
C ALA A 200 4.78 -9.41 11.95
N LEU A 201 5.37 -8.70 12.90
CA LEU A 201 4.68 -7.82 13.81
C LEU A 201 4.90 -6.38 13.39
N HIS A 202 3.83 -5.68 13.01
CA HIS A 202 3.83 -4.24 12.85
C HIS A 202 3.29 -3.54 14.09
N LEU A 203 4.09 -2.63 14.63
CA LEU A 203 3.72 -1.78 15.76
C LEU A 203 3.70 -0.33 15.27
N SER A 204 2.64 0.42 15.60
CA SER A 204 2.61 1.87 15.40
C SER A 204 2.01 2.57 16.60
N TYR A 205 2.57 3.72 16.97
CA TYR A 205 1.99 4.56 18.02
C TYR A 205 1.76 5.96 17.49
N LYS A 206 0.50 6.28 17.21
CA LYS A 206 0.12 7.59 16.66
C LYS A 206 -0.28 8.53 17.77
N THR A 207 0.40 9.67 17.86
CA THR A 207 0.13 10.69 18.89
C THR A 207 0.29 12.11 18.33
N ASN A 208 -0.22 13.09 19.06
CA ASN A 208 -0.02 14.51 18.74
C ASN A 208 0.91 15.17 19.75
N ILE A 209 1.89 15.93 19.25
CA ILE A 209 2.74 16.83 20.04
C ILE A 209 2.39 18.25 19.60
N GLY A 210 1.52 18.91 20.35
CA GLY A 210 0.90 20.16 19.91
C GLY A 210 0.04 19.93 18.66
N SER A 211 0.30 20.67 17.58
CA SER A 211 -0.38 20.49 16.29
C SER A 211 0.29 19.45 15.38
N VAL A 212 1.44 18.91 15.75
CA VAL A 212 2.19 17.94 14.92
C VAL A 212 1.76 16.53 15.30
N THR A 213 1.39 15.73 14.31
CA THR A 213 1.14 14.29 14.50
C THR A 213 2.44 13.52 14.25
N VAL A 214 2.81 12.65 15.16
CA VAL A 214 3.98 11.77 15.06
C VAL A 214 3.51 10.33 15.21
N GLU A 215 4.04 9.45 14.36
CA GLU A 215 3.71 8.02 14.32
C GLU A 215 5.00 7.21 14.15
N PRO A 216 5.77 6.95 15.23
CA PRO A 216 6.81 5.92 15.24
C PRO A 216 6.21 4.55 14.92
N GLN A 217 6.98 3.77 14.18
CA GLN A 217 6.58 2.44 13.72
C GLN A 217 7.76 1.47 13.68
N ALA A 218 7.43 0.19 13.80
CA ALA A 218 8.36 -0.91 13.57
C ALA A 218 7.63 -2.06 12.86
N ILE A 219 8.30 -2.73 11.92
CA ILE A 219 7.94 -4.05 11.41
C ILE A 219 9.08 -4.97 11.80
N VAL A 220 8.78 -6.10 12.44
CA VAL A 220 9.78 -7.08 12.84
C VAL A 220 9.32 -8.45 12.39
N ALA A 221 10.15 -9.14 11.62
CA ALA A 221 9.92 -10.53 11.27
C ALA A 221 9.81 -11.38 12.56
N LEU A 222 8.77 -12.21 12.63
CA LEU A 222 8.55 -13.18 13.71
C LEU A 222 9.02 -14.58 13.30
N THR A 223 9.01 -14.84 11.99
CA THR A 223 9.56 -16.00 11.32
C THR A 223 10.34 -15.52 10.10
N ASN A 224 11.07 -16.42 9.45
CA ASN A 224 11.71 -16.10 8.19
C ASN A 224 10.65 -15.80 7.12
N LEU A 225 10.97 -14.86 6.25
CA LEU A 225 10.10 -14.29 5.23
C LEU A 225 10.70 -14.52 3.85
N ASP A 226 9.82 -14.72 2.87
CA ASP A 226 10.16 -14.82 1.46
C ASP A 226 9.82 -13.53 0.71
N GLY A 227 10.86 -12.83 0.26
CA GLY A 227 10.79 -11.64 -0.57
C GLY A 227 11.05 -11.92 -2.05
N LEU A 228 11.00 -10.86 -2.87
CA LEU A 228 11.23 -10.98 -4.31
C LEU A 228 12.68 -11.30 -4.71
N VAL A 229 13.65 -10.83 -3.92
CA VAL A 229 15.10 -10.97 -4.18
C VAL A 229 15.74 -11.99 -3.25
N TYR A 230 15.31 -11.99 -1.99
CA TYR A 230 15.81 -12.87 -0.95
C TYR A 230 14.67 -13.63 -0.30
N GLU A 231 14.90 -14.91 -0.05
CA GLU A 231 14.02 -15.82 0.68
C GLU A 231 14.66 -16.23 2.01
N ASN A 232 13.83 -16.71 2.93
CA ASN A 232 14.23 -17.17 4.25
C ASN A 232 15.00 -16.11 5.07
N VAL A 233 14.54 -14.86 5.03
CA VAL A 233 15.18 -13.71 5.71
C VAL A 233 14.34 -13.19 6.87
N SER A 234 14.98 -12.63 7.90
CA SER A 234 14.33 -12.05 9.09
C SER A 234 14.56 -10.54 9.21
N PRO A 235 14.07 -9.72 8.26
CA PRO A 235 14.29 -8.28 8.30
C PRO A 235 13.54 -7.59 9.44
N PHE A 236 14.06 -6.43 9.83
CA PHE A 236 13.31 -5.44 10.60
C PHE A 236 13.28 -4.10 9.88
N VAL A 237 12.20 -3.35 10.06
CA VAL A 237 12.06 -1.96 9.61
C VAL A 237 11.65 -1.10 10.79
N VAL A 238 12.32 0.03 11.00
CA VAL A 238 11.99 0.99 12.06
C VAL A 238 12.01 2.40 11.54
N GLY A 239 11.15 3.27 12.08
CA GLY A 239 11.13 4.67 11.68
C GLY A 239 9.92 5.41 12.17
N ALA A 240 9.59 6.52 11.50
CA ALA A 240 8.44 7.33 11.86
C ALA A 240 7.85 8.09 10.68
N ASN A 241 6.55 8.34 10.76
CA ASN A 241 5.88 9.39 10.00
C ASN A 241 5.66 10.62 10.88
N VAL A 242 5.78 11.81 10.29
CA VAL A 242 5.48 13.09 10.90
C VAL A 242 4.56 13.86 9.97
N THR A 243 3.47 14.40 10.50
CA THR A 243 2.54 15.28 9.79
C THR A 243 2.48 16.64 10.47
N ILE A 244 2.80 17.68 9.73
CA ILE A 244 2.85 19.07 10.18
C ILE A 244 1.77 19.86 9.43
N PRO A 245 0.72 20.33 10.12
CA PRO A 245 -0.21 21.30 9.56
C PRO A 245 0.51 22.64 9.35
N ALA A 246 0.40 23.20 8.14
CA ALA A 246 1.00 24.47 7.74
C ALA A 246 -0.08 25.38 7.12
N GLY A 247 -1.02 25.83 7.95
CA GLY A 247 -2.17 26.62 7.51
C GLY A 247 -3.14 25.77 6.66
N LYS A 248 -3.30 26.12 5.38
CA LYS A 248 -4.08 25.33 4.41
C LYS A 248 -3.29 24.17 3.79
N ALA A 249 -1.97 24.18 3.98
CA ALA A 249 -1.11 23.11 3.51
C ALA A 249 -0.89 22.07 4.62
N LYS A 250 -0.49 20.88 4.21
CA LYS A 250 -0.02 19.82 5.09
C LYS A 250 1.33 19.32 4.57
N ILE A 251 2.30 19.22 5.47
CA ILE A 251 3.62 18.66 5.18
C ILE A 251 3.69 17.29 5.86
N GLY A 252 4.02 16.26 5.11
CA GLY A 252 4.34 14.93 5.59
C GLY A 252 5.84 14.67 5.46
N MET A 253 6.44 14.06 6.48
CA MET A 253 7.80 13.57 6.43
C MET A 253 7.79 12.11 6.88
N SER A 254 8.54 11.26 6.19
CA SER A 254 8.74 9.86 6.60
C SER A 254 10.22 9.54 6.59
N GLY A 255 10.66 8.77 7.57
CA GLY A 255 12.02 8.25 7.62
C GLY A 255 12.00 6.84 8.18
N PHE A 256 12.51 5.88 7.42
CA PHE A 256 12.56 4.47 7.78
C PHE A 256 13.93 3.88 7.48
N TYR A 257 14.33 2.91 8.28
CA TYR A 257 15.54 2.12 8.10
C TYR A 257 15.17 0.64 8.12
N THR A 258 15.81 -0.17 7.28
CA THR A 258 15.66 -1.62 7.20
C THR A 258 17.00 -2.30 7.25
N ALA A 259 17.04 -3.52 7.77
CA ALA A 259 18.20 -4.41 7.65
C ALA A 259 17.79 -5.88 7.78
N ALA A 260 18.58 -6.76 7.18
CA ALA A 260 18.58 -8.20 7.40
C ALA A 260 20.02 -8.73 7.42
N ASP A 261 20.26 -9.76 8.22
CA ASP A 261 21.54 -10.45 8.41
C ASP A 261 21.22 -11.91 8.73
N ASP A 262 21.28 -12.77 7.71
CA ASP A 262 20.81 -14.15 7.74
C ASP A 262 21.78 -15.10 7.00
N GLU A 263 22.61 -15.81 7.76
CA GLU A 263 23.60 -16.81 7.26
C GLU A 263 22.98 -18.02 6.51
N SER A 264 21.65 -18.13 6.50
CA SER A 264 20.90 -19.24 5.91
C SER A 264 19.79 -18.80 4.95
N GLY A 265 19.86 -17.55 4.48
CA GLY A 265 18.95 -17.04 3.46
C GLY A 265 19.13 -17.77 2.12
N LYS A 266 18.31 -17.38 1.14
CA LYS A 266 18.48 -17.78 -0.25
C LYS A 266 18.38 -16.57 -1.16
N ASN A 267 19.14 -16.57 -2.25
CA ASN A 267 19.01 -15.58 -3.31
C ASN A 267 18.06 -16.10 -4.39
N SER A 268 16.85 -15.53 -4.46
CA SER A 268 15.78 -15.95 -5.37
C SER A 268 15.82 -15.21 -6.72
N ALA A 269 16.70 -14.22 -6.89
CA ALA A 269 16.88 -13.49 -8.16
C ALA A 269 17.36 -14.39 -9.31
N PHE A 270 17.85 -15.60 -9.03
CA PHE A 270 18.18 -16.63 -10.01
C PHE A 270 17.26 -17.84 -9.86
N TYR A 271 16.58 -18.25 -10.95
CA TYR A 271 15.72 -19.44 -11.01
C TYR A 271 16.44 -20.67 -10.41
N GLY A 272 15.95 -21.16 -9.26
CA GLY A 272 16.55 -22.27 -8.50
C GLY A 272 17.42 -21.86 -7.32
N GLY A 273 17.17 -20.68 -6.74
CA GLY A 273 17.94 -19.97 -5.71
C GLY A 273 18.85 -20.82 -4.83
N GLY A 274 20.13 -20.47 -4.83
CA GLY A 274 21.14 -21.06 -3.95
C GLY A 274 21.05 -20.50 -2.54
N ALA A 275 21.56 -21.25 -1.56
CA ALA A 275 21.81 -20.72 -0.22
C ALA A 275 22.73 -19.50 -0.33
N ALA A 276 22.39 -18.45 0.42
CA ALA A 276 23.10 -17.18 0.44
C ALA A 276 23.24 -16.69 1.89
N ASP A 277 24.35 -16.03 2.17
CA ASP A 277 24.57 -15.27 3.40
C ASP A 277 24.02 -13.86 3.17
N VAL A 278 22.76 -13.62 3.53
CA VAL A 278 22.05 -12.38 3.19
C VAL A 278 22.41 -11.30 4.20
N ASP A 279 23.04 -10.21 3.74
CA ASP A 279 23.38 -9.04 4.54
C ASP A 279 23.02 -7.79 3.74
N TYR A 280 22.00 -7.05 4.18
CA TYR A 280 21.69 -5.76 3.60
C TYR A 280 21.20 -4.76 4.64
N SER A 281 21.37 -3.48 4.35
CA SER A 281 20.69 -2.42 5.10
C SER A 281 20.41 -1.21 4.24
N GLY A 282 19.34 -0.50 4.55
CA GLY A 282 18.94 0.67 3.76
C GLY A 282 18.01 1.60 4.51
N TYR A 283 17.75 2.75 3.92
CA TYR A 283 16.80 3.72 4.46
C TYR A 283 15.93 4.31 3.36
N LEU A 284 14.76 4.82 3.75
CA LEU A 284 13.89 5.63 2.90
C LEU A 284 13.53 6.92 3.62
N LEU A 285 13.64 8.02 2.90
CA LEU A 285 13.22 9.36 3.33
C LEU A 285 12.16 9.89 2.35
N ARG A 286 11.01 10.31 2.86
CA ARG A 286 9.93 10.96 2.09
C ARG A 286 9.70 12.37 2.58
N LEU A 287 9.55 13.30 1.66
CA LEU A 287 8.98 14.63 1.91
C LEU A 287 7.75 14.83 1.03
N LYS A 288 6.60 15.07 1.65
CA LYS A 288 5.30 15.20 1.00
C LYS A 288 4.63 16.52 1.32
N GLY A 289 4.05 17.17 0.32
CA GLY A 289 3.25 18.38 0.46
C GLY A 289 1.85 18.19 -0.12
N GLU A 290 0.85 18.69 0.58
CA GLU A 290 -0.55 18.71 0.13
C GLU A 290 -1.10 20.14 0.27
N TYR A 291 -1.69 20.68 -0.80
CA TYR A 291 -2.31 22.01 -0.80
C TYR A 291 -3.40 22.10 -1.87
N ASP A 292 -4.65 22.35 -1.45
CA ASP A 292 -5.77 22.69 -2.36
C ASP A 292 -5.91 21.78 -3.59
N GLY A 293 -5.92 20.45 -3.36
CA GLY A 293 -6.02 19.44 -4.43
C GLY A 293 -4.68 19.08 -5.10
N LEU A 294 -3.61 19.84 -4.89
CA LEU A 294 -2.25 19.47 -5.24
C LEU A 294 -1.68 18.51 -4.20
N THR A 295 -1.03 17.44 -4.66
CA THR A 295 -0.19 16.58 -3.83
C THR A 295 1.10 16.31 -4.58
N ALA A 296 2.22 16.51 -3.91
CA ALA A 296 3.53 16.16 -4.43
C ALA A 296 4.40 15.56 -3.35
N TRP A 297 5.29 14.65 -3.70
CA TRP A 297 6.33 14.16 -2.81
C TRP A 297 7.57 13.75 -3.57
N VAL A 298 8.66 13.65 -2.81
CA VAL A 298 9.92 13.06 -3.22
C VAL A 298 10.29 11.98 -2.21
N ASP A 299 10.73 10.84 -2.72
CA ASP A 299 11.35 9.77 -1.95
C ASP A 299 12.80 9.65 -2.37
N TYR A 300 13.67 9.52 -1.37
CA TYR A 300 15.04 9.08 -1.56
C TYR A 300 15.25 7.81 -0.76
N ASN A 301 15.80 6.79 -1.39
CA ASN A 301 16.17 5.54 -0.74
C ASN A 301 17.59 5.18 -1.14
N HIS A 302 18.33 4.63 -0.18
CA HIS A 302 19.63 4.03 -0.42
C HIS A 302 19.67 2.69 0.33
N THR A 303 20.15 1.65 -0.33
CA THR A 303 20.32 0.32 0.25
C THR A 303 21.69 -0.22 -0.15
N ASN A 304 22.47 -0.67 0.82
CA ASN A 304 23.73 -1.38 0.62
C ASN A 304 23.49 -2.87 0.84
N ASP A 305 23.92 -3.68 -0.12
CA ASP A 305 23.76 -5.13 -0.15
C ASP A 305 25.14 -5.80 -0.18
N LYS A 306 25.45 -6.53 0.89
CA LYS A 306 26.69 -7.26 1.12
C LYS A 306 26.51 -8.77 1.08
N THR A 307 25.38 -9.22 0.57
CA THR A 307 25.04 -10.65 0.46
C THR A 307 26.17 -11.43 -0.24
N ASP A 308 26.53 -12.58 0.32
CA ASP A 308 27.63 -13.45 -0.12
C ASP A 308 29.01 -12.73 -0.21
N GLY A 309 29.20 -11.69 0.60
CA GLY A 309 30.43 -10.88 0.59
C GLY A 309 30.53 -9.92 -0.61
N GLY A 310 29.41 -9.66 -1.28
CA GLY A 310 29.26 -8.56 -2.24
C GLY A 310 29.40 -7.18 -1.60
N ASP A 311 29.32 -6.14 -2.43
CA ASP A 311 29.17 -4.76 -1.99
C ASP A 311 28.50 -4.01 -3.14
N VAL A 312 27.18 -3.96 -3.09
CA VAL A 312 26.33 -3.33 -4.11
C VAL A 312 25.52 -2.22 -3.46
N ASP A 313 25.67 -1.01 -3.98
CA ASP A 313 24.91 0.15 -3.55
C ASP A 313 23.77 0.41 -4.52
N TYR A 314 22.56 0.60 -3.98
CA TYR A 314 21.36 0.96 -4.72
C TYR A 314 20.89 2.34 -4.28
N ASP A 315 20.82 3.29 -5.20
CA ASP A 315 20.29 4.64 -4.96
C ASP A 315 19.01 4.88 -5.75
N ASN A 316 17.96 5.32 -5.07
CA ASN A 316 16.64 5.51 -5.64
C ASN A 316 16.13 6.93 -5.38
N LEU A 317 15.70 7.62 -6.44
CA LEU A 317 14.97 8.88 -6.35
C LEU A 317 13.61 8.72 -7.03
N PHE A 318 12.54 8.96 -6.28
CA PHE A 318 11.19 8.99 -6.83
C PHE A 318 10.54 10.33 -6.59
N ILE A 319 9.86 10.85 -7.61
CA ILE A 319 9.10 12.09 -7.57
C ILE A 319 7.69 11.78 -8.04
N TRP A 320 6.70 12.29 -7.30
CA TRP A 320 5.30 12.29 -7.72
C TRP A 320 4.72 13.68 -7.57
N ALA A 321 3.95 14.12 -8.56
CA ALA A 321 3.09 15.30 -8.45
C ALA A 321 1.75 15.03 -9.13
N GLN A 322 0.65 15.39 -8.48
CA GLN A 322 -0.69 15.30 -9.03
C GLN A 322 -1.56 16.47 -8.60
N TYR A 323 -2.51 16.84 -9.44
CA TYR A 323 -3.51 17.85 -9.10
C TYR A 323 -4.93 17.32 -9.34
N ASN A 324 -5.73 17.22 -8.30
CA ASN A 324 -7.13 16.81 -8.42
C ASN A 324 -8.02 18.01 -8.75
N TYR A 325 -8.45 18.10 -10.01
CA TYR A 325 -9.43 19.06 -10.47
C TYR A 325 -10.83 18.46 -10.45
N LYS A 326 -11.67 18.90 -9.51
CA LYS A 326 -13.08 18.51 -9.45
C LYS A 326 -13.89 19.26 -10.52
N VAL A 327 -14.35 18.54 -11.53
CA VAL A 327 -15.20 19.08 -12.61
C VAL A 327 -16.65 19.15 -12.15
N TYR A 328 -17.10 18.15 -11.40
CA TYR A 328 -18.45 18.08 -10.84
C TYR A 328 -18.42 17.40 -9.46
N GLU A 329 -19.27 17.88 -8.55
CA GLU A 329 -19.44 17.28 -7.23
C GLU A 329 -20.90 17.44 -6.77
N SER A 330 -21.45 16.37 -6.21
CA SER A 330 -22.79 16.33 -5.64
C SER A 330 -22.83 15.34 -4.47
N ALA A 331 -23.96 15.28 -3.78
CA ALA A 331 -24.19 14.28 -2.73
C ALA A 331 -24.20 12.83 -3.26
N MET A 332 -24.39 12.62 -4.57
CA MET A 332 -24.49 11.30 -5.18
C MET A 332 -23.19 10.86 -5.88
N GLY A 333 -22.14 11.69 -5.85
CA GLY A 333 -20.91 11.39 -6.57
C GLY A 333 -20.22 12.61 -7.14
N SER A 334 -19.08 12.35 -7.80
CA SER A 334 -18.20 13.36 -8.36
C SER A 334 -17.58 12.92 -9.68
N PHE A 335 -17.13 13.90 -10.46
CA PHE A 335 -16.29 13.71 -11.63
C PHE A 335 -15.05 14.59 -11.50
N SER A 336 -13.87 13.99 -11.63
CA SER A 336 -12.58 14.68 -11.49
C SER A 336 -11.61 14.33 -12.61
N LEU A 337 -10.74 15.28 -12.92
CA LEU A 337 -9.55 15.08 -13.74
C LEU A 337 -8.31 15.19 -12.85
N THR A 338 -7.35 14.30 -13.04
CA THR A 338 -6.13 14.26 -12.23
C THR A 338 -4.91 14.09 -13.14
N PRO A 339 -4.37 15.19 -13.68
CA PRO A 339 -3.04 15.18 -14.26
C PRO A 339 -2.02 14.74 -13.19
N THR A 340 -1.14 13.81 -13.56
CA THR A 340 -0.13 13.22 -12.69
C THR A 340 1.20 13.13 -13.46
N VAL A 341 2.29 13.47 -12.81
CA VAL A 341 3.66 13.31 -13.31
C VAL A 341 4.45 12.52 -12.27
N ARG A 342 5.19 11.52 -12.74
CA ARG A 342 6.00 10.66 -11.90
C ARG A 342 7.35 10.46 -12.54
N TYR A 343 8.42 10.57 -11.76
CA TYR A 343 9.77 10.32 -12.22
C TYR A 343 10.46 9.39 -11.24
N TRP A 344 11.07 8.33 -11.75
CA TRP A 344 11.88 7.41 -10.97
C TRP A 344 13.27 7.36 -11.60
N ALA A 345 14.31 7.51 -10.78
CA ALA A 345 15.68 7.21 -11.14
C ALA A 345 16.22 6.17 -10.15
N LEU A 346 16.95 5.20 -10.67
CA LEU A 346 17.61 4.12 -9.94
C LEU A 346 19.05 4.04 -10.43
N GLY A 347 20.00 4.04 -9.50
CA GLY A 347 21.40 3.70 -9.73
C GLY A 347 21.77 2.43 -8.97
N GLU A 348 22.63 1.62 -9.57
CA GLU A 348 23.26 0.44 -8.96
C GLU A 348 24.76 0.50 -9.20
N GLU A 349 25.54 0.45 -8.12
CA GLU A 349 27.00 0.43 -8.15
C GLU A 349 27.51 -0.89 -7.58
N ALA A 350 28.13 -1.73 -8.43
CA ALA A 350 28.69 -3.03 -8.06
C ALA A 350 30.19 -3.05 -8.40
N GLY A 351 31.02 -2.60 -7.46
CA GLY A 351 32.47 -2.50 -7.62
C GLY A 351 32.89 -1.46 -8.68
N SER A 352 33.12 -1.89 -9.93
CA SER A 352 33.43 -0.98 -11.06
C SER A 352 32.35 -0.98 -12.14
N ALA A 353 31.26 -1.72 -11.93
CA ALA A 353 30.09 -1.69 -12.79
C ALA A 353 29.08 -0.69 -12.22
N GLU A 354 28.56 0.17 -13.08
CA GLU A 354 27.53 1.15 -12.76
C GLU A 354 26.35 0.91 -13.72
N TYR A 355 25.15 0.84 -13.18
CA TYR A 355 23.91 0.72 -13.95
C TYR A 355 22.95 1.83 -13.55
N ASP A 356 22.38 2.49 -14.55
CA ASP A 356 21.40 3.55 -14.35
C ASP A 356 20.11 3.21 -15.09
N TYR A 357 19.00 3.46 -14.42
CA TYR A 357 17.67 3.39 -14.99
C TYR A 357 16.89 4.65 -14.64
N SER A 358 16.13 5.15 -15.61
CA SER A 358 15.16 6.20 -15.34
C SER A 358 13.84 5.97 -16.05
N ARG A 359 12.77 6.46 -15.42
CA ARG A 359 11.41 6.39 -15.96
C ARG A 359 10.63 7.66 -15.68
N LEU A 360 10.19 8.32 -16.74
CA LEU A 360 9.20 9.37 -16.68
C LEU A 360 7.82 8.83 -17.07
N ARG A 361 6.82 9.10 -16.24
CA ARG A 361 5.41 8.86 -16.56
C ARG A 361 4.61 10.14 -16.49
N THR A 362 3.80 10.37 -17.51
CA THR A 362 2.80 11.44 -17.54
C THR A 362 1.43 10.81 -17.71
N GLU A 363 0.47 11.20 -16.88
CA GLU A 363 -0.85 10.57 -16.83
C GLU A 363 -1.95 11.64 -16.77
N LEU A 364 -3.03 11.42 -17.50
CA LEU A 364 -4.29 12.12 -17.29
C LEU A 364 -5.35 11.11 -16.89
N ILE A 365 -5.80 11.20 -15.64
CA ILE A 365 -6.79 10.29 -15.08
C ILE A 365 -8.14 11.01 -14.99
N ALA A 366 -9.15 10.46 -15.66
CA ALA A 366 -10.54 10.87 -15.50
C ALA A 366 -11.26 9.88 -14.59
N THR A 367 -11.93 10.34 -13.54
CA THR A 367 -12.58 9.47 -12.55
C THR A 367 -14.00 9.93 -12.24
N VAL A 368 -14.94 9.00 -12.28
CA VAL A 368 -16.28 9.15 -11.72
C VAL A 368 -16.34 8.37 -10.41
N SER A 369 -16.82 8.99 -9.33
CA SER A 369 -17.09 8.34 -8.05
C SER A 369 -18.58 8.41 -7.72
N PHE A 370 -19.12 7.36 -7.10
CA PHE A 370 -20.54 7.24 -6.73
C PHE A 370 -20.73 6.59 -5.36
#